data_AF-A0A372Q9V0-F1
#
_entry.id   AF-A0A372Q9V0-F1
#
_cell.length_a   1.000
_cell.length_b   1.000
_cell.length_c   1.000
_cell.angle_alpha   90.00
_cell.angle_beta   90.00
_cell.angle_gamma   90.00
#
_symmetry.space_group_name_H-M   'P 1'
#
loop_
_entity.id
_entity.type
_entity.pdbx_description
1 polymer ?
#
loop_
_entity_poly.entity_id
_entity_poly.type
_entity_poly.pdbx_seq_one_letter_code
_entity_poly.pdbx_strand_id
1 'polypeptide(L)' 'LIGDLGLSQPANSTSANNEIYGVIPYIAPEIFKGSSFSKESDVYSMGMIMWELTTGCKPFANVEPNI' A
#
# COMPACT_ATOMS: atom_id res chain seq x y z
N LEU A 1 -14.27 -3.45 11.06
CA LEU A 1 -13.19 -4.09 11.83
C LEU A 1 -11.96 -4.08 10.95
N ILE A 2 -10.86 -3.45 11.36
CA ILE A 2 -9.59 -3.57 10.64
C ILE A 2 -8.95 -4.87 11.09
N GLY A 3 -8.55 -5.71 10.15
CA GLY A 3 -7.95 -7.02 10.36
C GLY A 3 -6.91 -7.29 9.28
N ASP A 4 -6.17 -8.39 9.43
CA ASP A 4 -5.02 -8.74 8.58
C ASP A 4 -3.81 -7.80 8.71
N LEU A 5 -3.07 -7.95 9.81
CA LEU A 5 -1.81 -7.22 10.06
C LEU A 5 -0.59 -8.11 9.81
N GLY A 6 -0.73 -9.19 9.02
CA GLY A 6 0.33 -10.17 8.78
C GLY A 6 1.59 -9.58 8.11
N LEU A 7 1.45 -8.45 7.44
CA LEU A 7 2.53 -7.69 6.81
C LEU A 7 2.96 -6.45 7.60
N SER A 8 2.35 -6.19 8.77
CA SER A 8 2.69 -5.01 9.57
C SER A 8 4.08 -5.15 10.18
N GLN A 9 4.85 -4.06 10.15
CA GLN A 9 6.17 -3.99 10.76
C GLN A 9 6.21 -2.87 11.80
N PRO A 10 7.02 -3.00 12.87
CA PRO A 10 7.26 -1.90 13.79
C PRO A 10 7.82 -0.69 13.05
N ALA A 11 7.33 0.51 13.37
CA ALA A 11 7.78 1.75 12.72
C ALA A 11 9.28 2.06 12.91
N ASN A 12 9.93 1.40 13.90
CA ASN A 12 11.36 1.53 14.18
C ASN A 12 12.19 0.37 13.61
N SER A 13 11.56 -0.53 12.87
CA SER A 13 12.25 -1.61 12.17
C SER A 13 12.90 -1.02 10.91
N THR A 14 14.22 -0.87 10.92
CA THR A 14 14.99 -0.69 9.69
C THR A 14 14.88 -1.98 8.89
N SER A 15 13.92 -2.05 7.98
CA SER A 15 13.84 -3.11 7.00
C SER A 15 15.10 -3.02 6.13
N ALA A 16 16.10 -3.83 6.43
CA ALA A 16 17.35 -3.92 5.69
C ALA A 16 17.14 -4.35 4.22
N ASN A 17 15.93 -4.82 3.90
CA ASN A 17 15.52 -5.27 2.60
C ASN A 17 14.49 -4.27 2.06
N ASN A 18 14.87 -3.52 1.02
CA ASN A 18 14.04 -2.57 0.28
C ASN A 18 12.93 -3.26 -0.55
N GLU A 19 12.40 -4.37 -0.05
CA GLU A 19 11.38 -5.16 -0.74
C GLU A 19 10.02 -4.49 -0.52
N ILE A 20 9.36 -4.17 -1.63
CA ILE A 20 8.04 -3.53 -1.63
C ILE A 20 7.00 -4.63 -1.41
N TYR A 21 6.37 -4.62 -0.23
CA TYR A 21 5.30 -5.54 0.11
C TYR A 21 3.94 -4.82 0.07
N GLY A 22 2.95 -5.46 -0.55
CA GLY A 22 1.58 -4.97 -0.60
C GLY A 22 0.94 -5.09 -1.99
N VAL A 23 -0.29 -4.57 -2.11
CA VAL A 23 -1.03 -4.55 -3.37
C VAL A 23 -0.81 -3.18 -4.03
N ILE A 24 -0.12 -3.16 -5.17
CA ILE A 24 0.32 -1.97 -5.94
C ILE A 24 -0.67 -0.78 -5.89
N PRO A 25 -1.98 -0.97 -6.18
CA PRO A 25 -2.98 0.10 -6.11
C PRO A 25 -3.00 0.95 -4.84
N TYR A 26 -2.70 0.35 -3.70
CA TYR A 26 -2.85 0.95 -2.38
C TYR A 26 -1.50 1.36 -1.79
N ILE A 27 -0.39 1.12 -2.52
CA ILE A 27 0.95 1.51 -2.08
C ILE A 27 1.21 2.94 -2.52
N ALA A 28 1.70 3.76 -1.59
CA ALA A 28 2.00 5.15 -1.87
C ALA A 28 3.21 5.29 -2.83
N PRO A 29 3.20 6.28 -3.74
CA PRO A 29 4.22 6.42 -4.80
C PRO A 29 5.65 6.57 -4.27
N GLU A 30 5.83 7.11 -3.07
CA GLU A 30 7.11 7.29 -2.39
C GLU A 30 7.77 5.97 -1.99
N ILE A 31 6.98 4.93 -1.74
CA ILE A 31 7.48 3.59 -1.38
C ILE A 31 8.17 2.95 -2.59
N PHE A 32 7.66 3.18 -3.80
CA PHE A 32 8.33 2.74 -5.05
C PHE A 32 9.68 3.44 -5.30
N LYS A 33 9.91 4.59 -4.66
CA LYS A 33 11.20 5.29 -4.71
C LYS A 33 12.19 4.81 -3.64
N GLY A 34 11.84 3.78 -2.88
CA GLY A 34 12.65 3.24 -1.80
C GLY A 34 12.53 4.00 -0.49
N SER A 35 11.47 4.82 -0.32
CA SER A 35 11.17 5.45 0.96
C SER A 35 10.61 4.40 1.93
N SER A 36 10.87 4.58 3.22
CA SER A 36 10.25 3.76 4.25
C SER A 36 8.75 4.05 4.37
N PHE A 37 7.98 3.05 4.80
CA PHE A 37 6.58 3.25 5.16
C PHE A 37 6.44 4.31 6.26
N SER A 38 5.55 5.27 6.02
CA SER A 38 5.30 6.40 6.92
C SER A 38 3.81 6.60 7.14
N LYS A 39 3.45 7.49 8.08
CA LYS A 39 2.05 7.82 8.35
C LYS A 39 1.34 8.38 7.11
N GLU A 40 2.06 9.10 6.27
CA GLU A 40 1.56 9.66 5.01
C GLU A 40 1.23 8.55 4.01
N SER A 41 2.06 7.50 3.94
CA SER A 41 1.79 6.31 3.12
C SER A 41 0.52 5.60 3.58
N ASP A 42 0.31 5.44 4.90
CA ASP A 42 -0.91 4.82 5.44
C ASP A 42 -2.18 5.64 5.07
N VAL A 43 -2.08 6.97 5.10
CA VAL A 43 -3.17 7.88 4.68
C VAL A 43 -3.48 7.71 3.20
N TYR A 44 -2.47 7.56 2.34
CA TYR A 44 -2.67 7.27 0.92
C TYR A 44 -3.43 5.95 0.72
N SER A 45 -2.98 4.88 1.36
CA SER A 45 -3.62 3.55 1.28
C SER A 45 -5.09 3.62 1.72
N MET A 46 -5.37 4.32 2.82
CA MET A 46 -6.74 4.53 3.31
C MET A 46 -7.58 5.36 2.32
N GLY A 47 -6.99 6.37 1.68
CA GLY A 47 -7.65 7.16 0.63
C GLY A 47 -8.02 6.32 -0.60
N MET A 48 -7.15 5.42 -1.03
CA MET A 48 -7.43 4.50 -2.14
C MET A 48 -8.54 3.51 -1.81
N ILE A 49 -8.60 3.01 -0.58
CA ILE A 49 -9.70 2.17 -0.09
C ILE A 49 -11.01 2.97 -0.10
N MET A 50 -11.01 4.22 0.40
CA MET A 50 -12.20 5.07 0.36
C MET A 50 -12.65 5.33 -1.08
N TRP A 51 -11.72 5.60 -1.99
CA TRP A 51 -12.04 5.82 -3.40
C TRP A 51 -12.69 4.57 -4.03
N GLU A 52 -12.16 3.38 -3.77
CA GLU A 52 -12.76 2.12 -4.22
C GLU A 52 -14.17 1.93 -3.66
N LEU A 53 -14.38 2.21 -2.37
CA LEU A 53 -15.70 2.12 -1.74
C LEU A 53 -16.71 3.10 -2.36
N THR A 54 -16.26 4.31 -2.73
CA THR A 54 -17.13 5.33 -3.33
C THR A 54 -17.46 5.05 -4.80
N THR A 55 -16.52 4.46 -5.54
CA THR A 55 -16.69 4.19 -6.98
C THR A 55 -17.25 2.80 -7.26
N GLY A 56 -17.11 1.86 -6.32
CA GLY A 56 -17.39 0.44 -6.52
C GLY A 56 -16.42 -0.24 -7.50
N CYS A 57 -15.38 0.46 -7.94
CA CYS A 57 -14.44 -0.01 -8.95
C CYS A 57 -13.08 -0.27 -8.31
N LYS A 58 -12.54 -1.47 -8.55
CA LYS A 58 -11.21 -1.82 -8.06
C LYS A 58 -10.15 -0.90 -8.70
N PRO A 59 -9.28 -0.24 -7.90
CA PRO A 59 -8.22 0.57 -8.45
C PRO A 59 -7.25 -0.32 -9.26
N PHE A 60 -6.90 0.16 -10.46
CA PHE A 60 -6.07 -0.54 -11.45
C PHE A 60 -6.63 -1.86 -12.00
N ALA A 61 -7.96 -2.04 -12.03
CA ALA A 61 -8.62 -3.24 -12.59
C ALA A 61 -8.23 -3.61 -14.05
N ASN A 62 -7.69 -2.65 -14.83
CA ASN A 62 -7.27 -2.84 -16.22
C ASN A 62 -5.76 -3.03 -16.40
N VAL A 63 -4.99 -3.12 -15.31
CA VAL A 63 -3.55 -3.41 -15.41
C VAL A 63 -3.37 -4.91 -15.28
N GLU A 64 -3.14 -5.57 -16.41
CA GLU A 64 -2.71 -6.96 -16.43
C GLU A 64 -1.41 -7.06 -15.61
N PRO A 65 -1.33 -7.97 -14.62
CA PRO A 65 -0.05 -8.21 -13.97
C PRO A 65 0.82 -8.89 -15.02
N ASN A 66 1.71 -8.11 -15.65
CA ASN A 66 2.80 -8.66 -16.45
C ASN A 66 3.75 -9.43 -15.52
N ILE A 67 3.38 -10.69 -15.29
CA ILE A 67 4.20 -11.80 -14.77
C ILE A 67 5.30 -12.15 -15.77
#